data_AF-A0AAV0ZNX0-F1
#
_entry.id   AF-A0AAV0ZNX0-F1
#
_cell.length_a   1.000
_cell.length_b   1.000
_cell.length_c   1.000
_cell.angle_alpha   90.00
_cell.angle_beta   90.00
_cell.angle_gamma   90.00
#
_symmetry.space_group_name_H-M   'P 1'
#
loop_
_entity.id
_entity.type
_entity.pdbx_description
1 polymer ?
#
loop_
_entity_poly.entity_id
_entity_poly.type
_entity_poly.pdbx_seq_one_letter_code
_entity_poly.pdbx_strand_id
1 'polypeptide(L)'
;MSSCVTILRTSLIFQPVLFVSPERFLNKEFLSAISAGSAVSLVVIDEAHCISEWSHNFRPSFMRLRASLLHRSLNVGSVLAMTATATTTTLDAIMSALDIPFTNLIQNAHLRDNLRLSASLIKNRQVRCFYFTASDCTPFNFPSLILLNVCINDRMKDLLVLIKSPPFADVKGIIVYCKFQSETDQISRYLNDNNISAKSYHSGIFAKERGNVQELFASNKIRVVVATVAFGMGLDKRDVGAVIHYSLPGSLEEYVQTAVDHLSQYSSNGGSQLYVPPGRWLTGSFNLTSHFTLFLHKDAVILASQDESEWPVIEPLPSYGRGRDTQGGRYSSLIFGTNLTDIVITGDNGTLDGQGEVWWQKFHKGELSYTRPYLIEIMHSDDIQISNLTLVNSPSWNVHPVYSSNIVVRGITILAPVNSPNTDGINPDSCTNTRIEDCYIVSGDDCVAVKSGWDEYGIAYGMPTKQLVVKRLTCISPTSVVIALED
;
A
#
# COMPACT_ATOMS: atom_id res chain seq x y z
N MET A 1 -7.77 -12.65 -17.03
CA MET A 1 -9.15 -13.02 -17.38
C MET A 1 -9.85 -11.78 -17.90
N SER A 2 -10.63 -11.88 -18.97
CA SER A 2 -11.47 -10.77 -19.41
C SER A 2 -12.59 -10.60 -18.40
N SER A 3 -12.79 -9.41 -17.82
CA SER A 3 -13.84 -9.14 -16.83
C SER A 3 -15.21 -9.65 -17.34
N CYS A 4 -15.84 -10.56 -16.61
CA CYS A 4 -16.94 -11.37 -17.12
C CYS A 4 -18.07 -11.54 -16.09
N VAL A 5 -19.31 -11.52 -16.58
CA VAL A 5 -20.50 -11.96 -15.87
C VAL A 5 -20.76 -13.42 -16.25
N THR A 6 -20.89 -14.29 -15.26
CA THR A 6 -21.18 -15.71 -15.46
C THR A 6 -22.65 -15.98 -15.11
N ILE A 7 -23.39 -16.60 -16.02
CA ILE A 7 -24.82 -16.90 -15.86
C ILE A 7 -25.00 -18.42 -15.80
N LEU A 8 -25.60 -18.92 -14.71
CA LEU A 8 -25.97 -20.34 -14.56
C LEU A 8 -27.48 -20.52 -14.77
N ARG A 9 -27.86 -21.50 -15.59
CA ARG A 9 -29.27 -21.87 -15.80
C ARG A 9 -29.59 -23.22 -15.17
N THR A 10 -30.82 -23.35 -14.66
CA THR A 10 -31.34 -24.64 -14.17
C THR A 10 -31.71 -25.58 -15.33
N SER A 11 -31.01 -26.71 -15.43
CA SER A 11 -31.55 -27.95 -16.02
C SER A 11 -31.21 -29.12 -15.08
N LEU A 12 -32.10 -30.11 -14.98
CA LEU A 12 -32.03 -31.20 -14.02
C LEU A 12 -30.88 -32.20 -14.25
N ILE A 13 -30.05 -32.01 -15.28
CA ILE A 13 -29.01 -32.99 -15.68
C ILE A 13 -27.65 -32.33 -16.00
N PHE A 14 -27.61 -31.06 -16.44
CA PHE A 14 -26.38 -30.28 -16.63
C PHE A 14 -26.66 -28.78 -16.36
N GLN A 15 -25.77 -28.08 -15.65
CA GLN A 15 -25.85 -26.61 -15.50
C GLN A 15 -25.02 -25.94 -16.62
N PRO A 16 -25.62 -25.48 -17.73
CA PRO A 16 -24.87 -24.73 -18.73
C PRO A 16 -24.42 -23.38 -18.15
N VAL A 17 -23.13 -23.12 -18.24
CA VAL A 17 -22.47 -21.88 -17.80
C VAL A 17 -22.31 -20.97 -19.02
N LEU A 18 -22.78 -19.72 -18.92
CA LEU A 18 -22.58 -18.71 -19.95
C LEU A 18 -21.72 -17.57 -19.44
N PHE A 19 -20.56 -17.37 -20.07
CA PHE A 19 -19.68 -16.23 -19.84
C PHE A 19 -20.04 -15.08 -20.79
N VAL A 20 -20.27 -13.89 -20.26
CA VAL A 20 -20.60 -12.69 -21.04
C VAL A 20 -19.87 -11.46 -20.52
N SER A 21 -19.45 -10.55 -21.40
CA SER A 21 -18.89 -9.25 -20.98
C SER A 21 -20.00 -8.33 -20.46
N PRO A 22 -19.70 -7.33 -19.60
CA PRO A 22 -20.71 -6.40 -19.12
C PRO A 22 -21.37 -5.59 -20.26
N GLU A 23 -20.64 -5.23 -21.32
CA GLU A 23 -21.22 -4.54 -22.49
C GLU A 23 -22.20 -5.43 -23.25
N ARG A 24 -21.83 -6.70 -23.46
CA ARG A 24 -22.68 -7.66 -24.15
C ARG A 24 -23.91 -8.00 -23.32
N PHE A 25 -23.77 -8.04 -21.99
CA PHE A 25 -24.89 -8.22 -21.08
C PHE A 25 -25.89 -7.07 -21.17
N LEU A 26 -25.43 -5.82 -21.34
CA LEU A 26 -26.30 -4.65 -21.44
C LEU A 26 -26.98 -4.48 -22.81
N ASN A 27 -26.70 -5.35 -23.78
CA ASN A 27 -27.36 -5.36 -25.08
C ASN A 27 -28.80 -5.88 -24.97
N LYS A 28 -29.77 -5.15 -25.53
CA LYS A 28 -31.22 -5.44 -25.39
C LYS A 28 -31.63 -6.73 -26.08
N GLU A 29 -31.04 -7.02 -27.23
CA GLU A 29 -31.32 -8.24 -28.00
C GLU A 29 -30.80 -9.47 -27.23
N PHE A 30 -29.61 -9.36 -26.64
CA PHE A 30 -29.02 -10.39 -25.79
C PHE A 30 -29.86 -10.64 -24.53
N LEU A 31 -30.27 -9.60 -23.81
CA LEU A 31 -31.14 -9.75 -22.65
C LEU A 31 -32.46 -10.41 -23.03
N SER A 32 -33.12 -9.95 -24.09
CA SER A 32 -34.38 -10.55 -24.58
C SER A 32 -34.22 -12.04 -24.89
N ALA A 33 -33.13 -12.44 -25.53
CA ALA A 33 -32.84 -13.84 -25.83
C ALA A 33 -32.57 -14.67 -24.57
N ILE A 34 -31.93 -14.08 -23.56
CA ILE A 34 -31.66 -14.76 -22.29
C ILE A 34 -32.95 -14.88 -21.46
N SER A 35 -33.73 -13.81 -21.34
CA SER A 35 -35.00 -13.78 -20.60
C SER A 35 -36.06 -14.70 -21.19
N ALA A 36 -36.03 -14.96 -22.50
CA ALA A 36 -36.95 -15.88 -23.18
C ALA A 36 -36.63 -17.37 -22.93
N GLY A 37 -35.48 -17.70 -22.32
CA GLY A 37 -35.05 -19.06 -22.04
C GLY A 37 -35.42 -19.58 -20.63
N SER A 38 -34.83 -20.70 -20.24
CA SER A 38 -34.98 -21.28 -18.90
C SER A 38 -34.50 -20.34 -17.80
N ALA A 39 -35.08 -20.46 -16.60
CA ALA A 39 -34.75 -19.64 -15.44
C ALA A 39 -33.25 -19.64 -15.11
N VAL A 40 -32.71 -18.44 -14.87
CA VAL A 40 -31.34 -18.24 -14.39
C VAL A 40 -31.34 -18.46 -12.88
N SER A 41 -30.54 -19.42 -12.42
CA SER A 41 -30.47 -19.77 -11.00
C SER A 41 -29.40 -18.99 -10.23
N LEU A 42 -28.34 -18.57 -10.91
CA LEU A 42 -27.25 -17.79 -10.32
C LEU A 42 -26.62 -16.86 -11.35
N VAL A 43 -26.35 -15.63 -10.93
CA VAL A 43 -25.44 -14.72 -11.64
C VAL A 43 -24.20 -14.54 -10.78
N VAL A 44 -23.02 -14.76 -11.38
CA VAL A 44 -21.74 -14.47 -10.76
C VAL A 44 -21.12 -13.26 -11.45
N ILE A 45 -20.76 -12.24 -10.68
CA ILE A 45 -20.03 -11.07 -11.17
C ILE A 45 -18.58 -11.22 -10.72
N ASP A 46 -17.71 -11.51 -11.67
CA ASP A 46 -16.26 -11.49 -11.47
C ASP A 46 -15.74 -10.05 -11.60
N GLU A 47 -14.69 -9.70 -10.85
CA GLU A 47 -14.18 -8.32 -10.72
C GLU A 47 -15.24 -7.32 -10.22
N ALA A 48 -16.04 -7.73 -9.23
CA ALA A 48 -17.15 -6.92 -8.71
C ALA A 48 -16.74 -5.51 -8.23
N HIS A 49 -15.46 -5.31 -7.87
CA HIS A 49 -14.90 -3.99 -7.54
C HIS A 49 -15.11 -2.92 -8.64
N CYS A 50 -15.29 -3.33 -9.91
CA CYS A 50 -15.58 -2.43 -11.02
C CYS A 50 -16.98 -1.79 -10.99
N ILE A 51 -17.87 -2.23 -10.09
CA ILE A 51 -19.21 -1.62 -9.89
C ILE A 51 -19.09 -0.23 -9.23
N SER A 52 -17.97 0.06 -8.56
CA SER A 52 -17.68 1.37 -7.96
C SER A 52 -16.90 2.29 -8.91
N GLU A 53 -17.29 3.57 -8.96
CA GLU A 53 -16.60 4.63 -9.73
C GLU A 53 -15.14 4.87 -9.29
N TRP A 54 -14.81 4.45 -8.07
CA TRP A 54 -13.49 4.60 -7.48
C TRP A 54 -12.52 3.44 -7.78
N SER A 55 -12.89 2.54 -8.71
CA SER A 55 -12.02 1.45 -9.17
C SER A 55 -10.92 1.96 -10.11
N HIS A 56 -9.69 1.49 -9.89
CA HIS A 56 -8.51 1.77 -10.72
C HIS A 56 -8.61 1.20 -12.16
N ASN A 57 -9.57 0.29 -12.41
CA ASN A 57 -9.88 -0.29 -13.72
C ASN A 57 -11.30 0.05 -14.20
N PHE A 58 -11.75 1.27 -13.91
CA PHE A 58 -13.10 1.75 -14.19
C PHE A 58 -13.59 1.39 -15.60
N ARG A 59 -14.65 0.58 -15.64
CA ARG A 59 -15.32 0.13 -16.87
C ARG A 59 -16.82 0.45 -16.75
N PRO A 60 -17.31 1.53 -17.38
CA PRO A 60 -18.64 2.12 -17.11
C PRO A 60 -19.82 1.14 -17.18
N SER A 61 -19.70 0.05 -17.94
CA SER A 61 -20.73 -0.98 -18.05
C SER A 61 -20.98 -1.74 -16.75
N PHE A 62 -20.00 -1.88 -15.85
CA PHE A 62 -20.19 -2.56 -14.56
C PHE A 62 -21.13 -1.79 -13.62
N MET A 63 -21.08 -0.46 -13.61
CA MET A 63 -21.98 0.36 -12.78
C MET A 63 -23.47 0.16 -13.08
N ARG A 64 -23.77 -0.30 -14.30
CA ARG A 64 -25.13 -0.56 -14.76
C ARG A 64 -25.63 -1.93 -14.32
N LEU A 65 -24.75 -2.82 -13.86
CA LEU A 65 -25.08 -4.15 -13.33
C LEU A 65 -25.60 -4.05 -11.89
N ARG A 66 -26.77 -3.44 -11.71
CA ARG A 66 -27.44 -3.32 -10.40
C ARG A 66 -28.39 -4.48 -10.16
N ALA A 67 -28.66 -4.79 -8.89
CA ALA A 67 -29.62 -5.82 -8.47
C ALA A 67 -30.96 -5.67 -9.20
N SER A 68 -31.49 -4.44 -9.25
CA SER A 68 -32.74 -4.11 -9.93
C SER A 68 -32.78 -4.50 -11.42
N LEU A 69 -31.64 -4.38 -12.13
CA LEU A 69 -31.53 -4.82 -13.52
C LEU A 69 -31.47 -6.36 -13.58
N LEU A 70 -30.65 -6.99 -12.74
CA LEU A 70 -30.46 -8.44 -12.72
C LEU A 70 -31.78 -9.16 -12.38
N HIS A 71 -32.49 -8.73 -11.34
CA HIS A 71 -33.78 -9.29 -10.95
C HIS A 71 -34.85 -9.07 -12.02
N ARG A 72 -34.94 -7.86 -12.60
CA ARG A 72 -35.95 -7.55 -13.63
C ARG A 72 -35.70 -8.30 -14.94
N SER A 73 -34.44 -8.34 -15.39
CA SER A 73 -34.10 -8.88 -16.70
C SER A 73 -33.93 -10.39 -16.69
N LEU A 74 -33.49 -11.00 -15.58
CA LEU A 74 -33.18 -12.43 -15.54
C LEU A 74 -34.10 -13.25 -14.62
N ASN A 75 -34.93 -12.59 -13.80
CA ASN A 75 -35.71 -13.24 -12.75
C ASN A 75 -34.84 -14.11 -11.82
N VAL A 76 -33.60 -13.67 -11.55
CA VAL A 76 -32.62 -14.42 -10.77
C VAL A 76 -32.87 -14.23 -9.27
N GLY A 77 -32.82 -15.32 -8.50
CA GLY A 77 -32.98 -15.29 -7.04
C GLY A 77 -31.67 -15.14 -6.26
N SER A 78 -30.51 -15.31 -6.91
CA SER A 78 -29.20 -15.29 -6.25
C SER A 78 -28.13 -14.63 -7.12
N VAL A 79 -27.36 -13.74 -6.50
CA VAL A 79 -26.20 -13.06 -7.10
C VAL A 79 -24.98 -13.35 -6.23
N LEU A 80 -23.88 -13.76 -6.85
CA LEU A 80 -22.57 -13.94 -6.22
C LEU A 80 -21.63 -12.87 -6.78
N ALA A 81 -21.13 -11.98 -5.93
CA ALA A 81 -20.11 -11.02 -6.29
C ALA A 81 -18.74 -11.55 -5.84
N MET A 82 -17.80 -11.64 -6.77
CA MET A 82 -16.44 -12.09 -6.50
C MET A 82 -15.46 -10.97 -6.84
N THR A 83 -14.55 -10.69 -5.93
CA THR A 83 -13.41 -9.80 -6.17
C THR A 83 -12.25 -10.26 -5.32
N ALA A 84 -11.04 -10.21 -5.86
CA ALA A 84 -9.83 -10.54 -5.12
C ALA A 84 -9.52 -9.46 -4.08
N THR A 85 -9.81 -8.20 -4.41
CA THR A 85 -9.56 -7.03 -3.56
C THR A 85 -10.73 -6.05 -3.64
N ALA A 86 -11.14 -5.50 -2.51
CA ALA A 86 -12.06 -4.38 -2.42
C ALA A 86 -11.85 -3.69 -1.07
N THR A 87 -11.76 -2.36 -1.09
CA THR A 87 -11.82 -1.56 0.14
C THR A 87 -13.19 -1.71 0.78
N THR A 88 -13.35 -1.39 2.07
CA THR A 88 -14.66 -1.41 2.73
C THR A 88 -15.68 -0.56 1.98
N THR A 89 -15.28 0.63 1.51
CA THR A 89 -16.12 1.50 0.67
C THR A 89 -16.52 0.83 -0.64
N THR A 90 -15.59 0.11 -1.29
CA THR A 90 -15.89 -0.66 -2.50
C THR A 90 -16.81 -1.84 -2.18
N LEU A 91 -16.63 -2.54 -1.06
CA LEU A 91 -17.52 -3.61 -0.61
C LEU A 91 -18.93 -3.08 -0.35
N ASP A 92 -19.06 -1.97 0.38
CA ASP A 92 -20.35 -1.31 0.65
C ASP A 92 -21.03 -0.86 -0.65
N ALA A 93 -20.26 -0.31 -1.59
CA ALA A 93 -20.77 0.07 -2.91
C ALA A 93 -21.25 -1.15 -3.72
N ILE A 94 -20.50 -2.26 -3.71
CA ILE A 94 -20.91 -3.52 -4.35
C ILE A 94 -22.18 -4.06 -3.70
N MET A 95 -22.18 -4.15 -2.37
CA MET A 95 -23.28 -4.70 -1.59
C MET A 95 -24.55 -3.87 -1.75
N SER A 96 -24.43 -2.54 -1.74
CA SER A 96 -25.54 -1.64 -2.01
C SER A 96 -26.03 -1.73 -3.46
N ALA A 97 -25.13 -1.81 -4.45
CA ALA A 97 -25.52 -1.89 -5.85
C ALA A 97 -26.19 -3.24 -6.22
N LEU A 98 -25.83 -4.31 -5.51
CA LEU A 98 -26.28 -5.68 -5.75
C LEU A 98 -27.29 -6.21 -4.71
N ASP A 99 -27.74 -5.37 -3.78
CA ASP A 99 -28.64 -5.73 -2.68
C ASP A 99 -28.14 -6.97 -1.87
N ILE A 100 -26.82 -7.06 -1.64
CA ILE A 100 -26.21 -8.14 -0.87
C ILE A 100 -26.16 -7.75 0.61
N PRO A 101 -26.82 -8.49 1.53
CA PRO A 101 -26.77 -8.19 2.95
C PRO A 101 -25.40 -8.55 3.55
N PHE A 102 -24.99 -7.81 4.58
CA PHE A 102 -23.70 -8.01 5.25
C PHE A 102 -23.51 -9.42 5.82
N THR A 103 -24.60 -10.08 6.23
CA THR A 103 -24.58 -11.48 6.71
C THR A 103 -24.09 -12.49 5.67
N ASN A 104 -24.09 -12.12 4.39
CA ASN A 104 -23.70 -12.99 3.28
C ASN A 104 -22.29 -12.69 2.76
N LEU A 105 -21.54 -11.81 3.43
CA LEU A 105 -20.14 -11.56 3.14
C LEU A 105 -19.30 -12.75 3.64
N ILE A 106 -18.62 -13.44 2.73
CA ILE A 106 -17.70 -14.53 3.06
C ILE A 106 -16.27 -14.05 2.79
N GLN A 107 -15.45 -14.01 3.83
CA GLN A 107 -14.02 -13.71 3.78
C GLN A 107 -13.25 -14.94 4.25
N ASN A 108 -12.64 -15.70 3.33
CA ASN A 108 -11.82 -16.87 3.64
C ASN A 108 -10.43 -16.74 3.02
N ALA A 109 -9.38 -16.88 3.83
CA ALA A 109 -7.99 -16.90 3.40
C ALA A 109 -7.44 -18.34 3.49
N HIS A 110 -7.05 -18.91 2.35
CA HIS A 110 -6.33 -20.19 2.31
C HIS A 110 -5.00 -19.96 1.60
N LEU A 111 -3.90 -19.96 2.35
CA LEU A 111 -2.54 -19.85 1.79
C LEU A 111 -2.17 -21.15 1.04
N ARG A 112 -1.33 -21.05 0.01
CA ARG A 112 -0.70 -22.22 -0.62
C ARG A 112 0.63 -22.52 0.05
N ASP A 113 0.86 -23.78 0.38
CA ASP A 113 2.04 -24.27 1.12
C ASP A 113 3.40 -24.02 0.44
N ASN A 114 3.42 -23.53 -0.80
CA ASN A 114 4.62 -23.41 -1.63
C ASN A 114 5.22 -21.98 -1.67
N LEU A 115 5.01 -21.14 -0.65
CA LEU A 115 5.52 -19.77 -0.56
C LEU A 115 6.39 -19.59 0.70
N ARG A 116 7.65 -19.07 0.58
CA ARG A 116 8.68 -18.98 1.68
C ARG A 116 9.56 -17.68 1.67
N LEU A 117 9.81 -16.92 2.81
CA LEU A 117 10.55 -15.59 3.05
C LEU A 117 12.10 -15.70 3.28
N SER A 118 12.94 -14.75 2.82
CA SER A 118 14.36 -14.45 3.17
C SER A 118 14.91 -13.12 2.57
N ALA A 119 15.91 -12.50 3.24
CA ALA A 119 16.70 -11.32 2.80
C ALA A 119 18.21 -11.51 3.14
N SER A 120 19.15 -10.91 2.39
CA SER A 120 20.60 -11.01 2.69
C SER A 120 21.42 -9.76 2.29
N LEU A 121 22.47 -9.48 3.08
CA LEU A 121 23.39 -8.34 2.93
C LEU A 121 24.67 -8.78 2.20
N ILE A 122 25.10 -8.12 1.12
CA ILE A 122 26.32 -8.47 0.38
C ILE A 122 27.25 -7.26 0.21
N LYS A 123 28.55 -7.49 0.48
CA LYS A 123 29.60 -6.47 0.65
C LYS A 123 30.30 -6.01 -0.65
N ASN A 124 29.92 -6.45 -1.86
CA ASN A 124 30.64 -6.13 -3.11
C ASN A 124 29.77 -5.64 -4.29
N ARG A 125 30.35 -4.73 -5.08
CA ARG A 125 29.71 -3.59 -5.78
C ARG A 125 29.21 -3.82 -7.22
N GLN A 126 28.84 -5.02 -7.67
CA GLN A 126 28.64 -5.26 -9.11
C GLN A 126 27.27 -5.74 -9.61
N VAL A 127 26.28 -6.04 -8.77
CA VAL A 127 24.89 -6.29 -9.21
C VAL A 127 23.98 -5.89 -8.06
N ARG A 128 22.96 -5.06 -8.30
CA ARG A 128 21.95 -4.73 -7.29
C ARG A 128 20.83 -5.75 -7.38
N CYS A 129 20.62 -6.51 -6.31
CA CYS A 129 19.50 -7.43 -6.19
C CYS A 129 18.55 -7.05 -5.04
N PHE A 130 17.24 -7.09 -5.28
CA PHE A 130 16.20 -7.04 -4.25
C PHE A 130 15.49 -8.42 -4.28
N TYR A 131 14.90 -8.86 -3.17
CA TYR A 131 14.18 -10.13 -3.09
C TYR A 131 12.93 -9.96 -2.23
N PHE A 132 11.83 -10.55 -2.66
CA PHE A 132 10.61 -10.74 -1.86
C PHE A 132 10.36 -12.23 -1.81
N THR A 133 9.78 -12.69 -0.72
CA THR A 133 9.69 -14.10 -0.35
C THR A 133 8.45 -14.17 0.63
N ALA A 134 7.85 -15.30 1.04
CA ALA A 134 6.71 -15.35 2.05
C ALA A 134 6.90 -16.43 3.17
N SER A 135 7.36 -16.16 4.41
CA SER A 135 7.97 -17.07 5.45
C SER A 135 7.77 -18.59 5.39
N ASP A 136 8.89 -19.34 5.18
CA ASP A 136 9.28 -20.58 5.90
C ASP A 136 10.45 -21.44 5.32
N CYS A 137 11.38 -21.03 4.42
CA CYS A 137 12.41 -21.98 3.85
C CYS A 137 13.80 -21.82 4.45
N THR A 138 14.40 -22.95 4.82
CA THR A 138 15.86 -23.14 4.85
C THR A 138 16.52 -22.71 3.52
N PRO A 139 17.81 -22.33 3.50
CA PRO A 139 18.42 -21.45 2.49
C PRO A 139 18.53 -21.96 1.04
N PHE A 140 17.94 -23.11 0.68
CA PHE A 140 18.25 -23.82 -0.57
C PHE A 140 17.04 -24.34 -1.37
N ASN A 141 15.82 -23.80 -1.21
CA ASN A 141 14.72 -24.13 -2.13
C ASN A 141 13.75 -22.96 -2.34
N PHE A 142 13.72 -22.40 -3.56
CA PHE A 142 12.99 -21.18 -3.91
C PHE A 142 11.73 -21.46 -4.76
N PRO A 143 10.56 -20.93 -4.36
CA PRO A 143 9.50 -20.62 -5.32
C PRO A 143 9.11 -19.12 -5.29
N SER A 144 9.60 -18.40 -6.31
CA SER A 144 8.93 -17.36 -7.14
C SER A 144 8.21 -16.15 -6.50
N LEU A 145 8.94 -15.05 -6.28
CA LEU A 145 8.71 -13.71 -6.87
C LEU A 145 9.85 -12.77 -6.45
N ILE A 146 10.73 -12.39 -7.39
CA ILE A 146 11.92 -11.60 -7.07
C ILE A 146 11.83 -10.23 -7.76
N LEU A 147 11.58 -9.17 -6.98
CA LEU A 147 11.65 -7.75 -7.39
C LEU A 147 13.09 -7.27 -7.36
N LEU A 148 13.56 -6.61 -8.42
CA LEU A 148 14.96 -6.27 -8.62
C LEU A 148 15.09 -4.85 -9.17
N ASN A 149 15.89 -3.99 -8.52
CA ASN A 149 16.27 -2.68 -9.05
C ASN A 149 17.73 -2.68 -9.49
N VAL A 150 18.00 -1.99 -10.60
CA VAL A 150 19.30 -1.94 -11.27
C VAL A 150 19.96 -0.55 -11.10
N CYS A 151 21.29 -0.49 -10.92
CA CYS A 151 22.07 0.70 -10.53
C CYS A 151 22.33 1.72 -11.65
N ILE A 152 22.67 2.94 -11.21
CA ILE A 152 22.60 4.27 -11.85
C ILE A 152 23.67 4.56 -12.94
N ASN A 153 24.70 3.72 -13.13
CA ASN A 153 25.77 4.04 -14.10
C ASN A 153 25.56 3.46 -15.52
N ASP A 154 25.03 2.23 -15.64
CA ASP A 154 24.66 1.59 -16.93
C ASP A 154 23.56 0.53 -16.69
N ARG A 155 22.31 1.01 -16.60
CA ARG A 155 21.16 0.19 -16.21
C ARG A 155 20.91 -1.00 -17.13
N MET A 156 21.27 -0.90 -18.40
CA MET A 156 21.04 -1.97 -19.37
C MET A 156 21.99 -3.13 -19.12
N LYS A 157 23.28 -2.83 -18.91
CA LYS A 157 24.31 -3.82 -18.64
C LYS A 157 24.08 -4.58 -17.34
N ASP A 158 23.67 -3.88 -16.29
CA ASP A 158 23.38 -4.48 -14.99
C ASP A 158 22.15 -5.42 -15.05
N LEU A 159 21.08 -5.03 -15.76
CA LEU A 159 19.92 -5.90 -16.02
C LEU A 159 20.34 -7.19 -16.73
N LEU A 160 21.25 -7.08 -17.69
CA LEU A 160 21.75 -8.22 -18.44
C LEU A 160 22.59 -9.16 -17.56
N VAL A 161 23.50 -8.61 -16.75
CA VAL A 161 24.29 -9.41 -15.80
C VAL A 161 23.37 -10.14 -14.84
N LEU A 162 22.33 -9.45 -14.36
CA LEU A 162 21.33 -9.99 -13.45
C LEU A 162 20.54 -11.16 -14.06
N ILE A 163 19.97 -10.99 -15.26
CA ILE A 163 19.20 -12.05 -15.95
C ILE A 163 20.07 -13.27 -16.30
N LYS A 164 21.39 -13.07 -16.46
CA LYS A 164 22.37 -14.13 -16.72
C LYS A 164 22.94 -14.77 -15.44
N SER A 165 22.69 -14.21 -14.27
CA SER A 165 23.21 -14.72 -13.00
C SER A 165 22.19 -15.62 -12.31
N PRO A 166 22.60 -16.69 -11.60
CA PRO A 166 21.71 -17.45 -10.74
C PRO A 166 21.07 -16.58 -9.63
N PRO A 167 19.81 -16.84 -9.21
CA PRO A 167 18.92 -17.88 -9.71
C PRO A 167 18.22 -17.52 -11.03
N PHE A 168 18.31 -16.27 -11.51
CA PHE A 168 17.57 -15.79 -12.68
C PHE A 168 17.93 -16.53 -13.94
N ALA A 169 19.20 -16.91 -14.12
CA ALA A 169 19.67 -17.73 -15.23
C ALA A 169 18.78 -18.97 -15.49
N ASP A 170 18.28 -19.57 -14.41
CA ASP A 170 17.57 -20.85 -14.44
C ASP A 170 16.04 -20.70 -14.48
N VAL A 171 15.50 -19.47 -14.34
CA VAL A 171 14.05 -19.26 -14.39
C VAL A 171 13.53 -19.16 -15.83
N LYS A 172 12.35 -19.76 -16.06
CA LYS A 172 11.73 -19.92 -17.39
C LYS A 172 10.97 -18.67 -17.87
N GLY A 173 10.42 -17.89 -16.94
CA GLY A 173 9.71 -16.65 -17.24
C GLY A 173 10.14 -15.50 -16.33
N ILE A 174 10.48 -14.36 -16.94
CA ILE A 174 10.83 -13.11 -16.26
C ILE A 174 9.96 -11.98 -16.81
N ILE A 175 9.39 -11.16 -15.94
CA ILE A 175 8.73 -9.90 -16.33
C ILE A 175 9.65 -8.75 -15.95
N VAL A 176 9.81 -7.74 -16.80
CA VAL A 176 10.59 -6.53 -16.50
C VAL A 176 9.68 -5.31 -16.67
N TYR A 177 9.30 -4.66 -15.58
CA TYR A 177 8.48 -3.46 -15.60
C TYR A 177 9.30 -2.19 -15.83
N CYS A 178 8.87 -1.37 -16.78
CA CYS A 178 9.49 -0.09 -17.14
C CYS A 178 8.45 1.04 -17.07
N LYS A 179 8.93 2.27 -16.87
CA LYS A 179 8.07 3.46 -16.79
C LYS A 179 7.57 3.90 -18.17
N PHE A 180 8.44 3.87 -19.19
CA PHE A 180 8.10 4.39 -20.52
C PHE A 180 7.97 3.29 -21.58
N GLN A 181 7.09 3.50 -22.56
CA GLN A 181 6.93 2.60 -23.71
C GLN A 181 8.23 2.47 -24.52
N SER A 182 8.89 3.60 -24.79
CA SER A 182 10.19 3.65 -25.46
C SER A 182 11.27 2.85 -24.72
N GLU A 183 11.24 2.85 -23.38
CA GLU A 183 12.15 2.11 -22.53
C GLU A 183 11.90 0.59 -22.64
N THR A 184 10.63 0.16 -22.68
CA THR A 184 10.31 -1.27 -22.92
C THR A 184 10.86 -1.79 -24.25
N ASP A 185 10.77 -1.00 -25.32
CA ASP A 185 11.28 -1.36 -26.64
C ASP A 185 12.81 -1.40 -26.67
N GLN A 186 13.48 -0.41 -26.07
CA GLN A 186 14.94 -0.34 -26.00
C GLN A 186 15.53 -1.52 -25.24
N ILE A 187 14.98 -1.86 -24.07
CA ILE A 187 15.46 -2.98 -23.25
C ILE A 187 15.18 -4.30 -23.94
N SER A 188 13.98 -4.47 -24.53
CA SER A 188 13.66 -5.68 -25.27
C SER A 188 14.67 -5.91 -26.40
N ARG A 189 15.03 -4.88 -27.18
CA ARG A 189 16.06 -5.00 -28.23
C ARG A 189 17.42 -5.38 -27.65
N TYR A 190 17.86 -4.67 -26.62
CA TYR A 190 19.15 -4.91 -25.98
C TYR A 190 19.29 -6.32 -25.39
N LEU A 191 18.23 -6.85 -24.78
CA LEU A 191 18.20 -8.23 -24.29
C LEU A 191 18.34 -9.23 -25.44
N ASN A 192 17.63 -9.01 -26.56
CA ASN A 192 17.75 -9.87 -27.74
C ASN A 192 19.15 -9.81 -28.36
N ASP A 193 19.75 -8.61 -28.47
CA ASP A 193 21.12 -8.41 -28.97
C ASP A 193 22.16 -9.16 -28.12
N ASN A 194 21.82 -9.42 -26.85
CA ASN A 194 22.66 -10.16 -25.91
C ASN A 194 22.21 -11.62 -25.67
N ASN A 195 21.45 -12.18 -26.61
CA ASN A 195 20.95 -13.57 -26.64
C ASN A 195 19.96 -13.92 -25.51
N ILE A 196 19.19 -12.96 -25.05
CA ILE A 196 18.06 -13.17 -24.12
C ILE A 196 16.75 -12.95 -24.89
N SER A 197 15.98 -14.02 -25.07
CA SER A 197 14.69 -13.98 -25.75
C SER A 197 13.69 -13.08 -25.02
N ALA A 198 13.43 -11.88 -25.57
CA ALA A 198 12.62 -10.84 -24.96
C ALA A 198 11.63 -10.19 -25.93
N LYS A 199 10.45 -9.77 -25.46
CA LYS A 199 9.51 -8.92 -26.22
C LYS A 199 8.98 -7.78 -25.36
N SER A 200 8.77 -6.62 -25.97
CA SER A 200 8.10 -5.48 -25.34
C SER A 200 6.58 -5.70 -25.27
N TYR A 201 5.95 -5.12 -24.25
CA TYR A 201 4.50 -5.17 -24.04
C TYR A 201 3.98 -3.86 -23.42
N HIS A 202 3.28 -3.05 -24.21
CA HIS A 202 2.69 -1.78 -23.76
C HIS A 202 1.50 -1.36 -24.63
N SER A 203 0.79 -0.31 -24.21
CA SER A 203 -0.45 0.15 -24.86
C SER A 203 -0.28 0.61 -26.32
N GLY A 204 0.92 1.03 -26.71
CA GLY A 204 1.26 1.40 -28.10
C GLY A 204 1.39 0.23 -29.08
N ILE A 205 1.47 -1.03 -28.60
CA ILE A 205 1.52 -2.23 -29.45
C ILE A 205 0.09 -2.63 -29.83
N PHE A 206 -0.17 -3.01 -31.09
CA PHE A 206 -1.50 -3.44 -31.51
C PHE A 206 -2.01 -4.65 -30.73
N ALA A 207 -3.31 -4.70 -30.43
CA ALA A 207 -3.92 -5.75 -29.60
C ALA A 207 -3.63 -7.18 -30.09
N LYS A 208 -3.63 -7.40 -31.41
CA LYS A 208 -3.28 -8.69 -32.02
C LYS A 208 -1.83 -9.12 -31.69
N GLU A 209 -0.91 -8.16 -31.73
CA GLU A 209 0.50 -8.39 -31.44
C GLU A 209 0.74 -8.58 -29.94
N ARG A 210 0.04 -7.82 -29.08
CA ARG A 210 0.01 -8.05 -27.63
C ARG A 210 -0.46 -9.47 -27.27
N GLY A 211 -1.53 -9.95 -27.91
CA GLY A 211 -2.01 -11.32 -27.73
C GLY A 211 -0.98 -12.37 -28.14
N ASN A 212 -0.28 -12.15 -29.25
CA ASN A 212 0.82 -13.02 -29.67
C ASN A 212 2.00 -13.01 -28.66
N VAL A 213 2.39 -11.85 -28.13
CA VAL A 213 3.44 -11.77 -27.09
C VAL A 213 3.04 -12.53 -25.82
N GLN A 214 1.78 -12.41 -25.39
CA GLN A 214 1.25 -13.18 -24.26
C GLN A 214 1.31 -14.68 -24.52
N GLU A 215 0.90 -15.15 -25.70
CA GLU A 215 0.94 -16.57 -26.06
C GLU A 215 2.39 -17.10 -26.13
N LEU A 216 3.31 -16.34 -26.71
CA LEU A 216 4.73 -16.68 -26.75
C LEU A 216 5.32 -16.79 -25.34
N PHE A 217 4.96 -15.89 -24.42
CA PHE A 217 5.44 -15.93 -23.04
C PHE A 217 4.80 -17.07 -22.25
N ALA A 218 3.48 -17.25 -22.37
CA ALA A 218 2.75 -18.35 -21.75
C ALA A 218 3.33 -19.71 -22.16
N SER A 219 3.65 -19.89 -23.44
CA SER A 219 4.23 -21.12 -24.01
C SER A 219 5.75 -21.27 -23.85
N ASN A 220 6.43 -20.40 -23.09
CA ASN A 220 7.88 -20.41 -22.89
C ASN A 220 8.72 -20.24 -24.18
N LYS A 221 8.12 -19.72 -25.26
CA LYS A 221 8.85 -19.37 -26.50
C LYS A 221 9.65 -18.09 -26.34
N ILE A 222 9.22 -17.20 -25.45
CA ILE A 222 10.03 -16.06 -24.98
C ILE A 222 10.23 -16.15 -23.48
N ARG A 223 11.45 -15.82 -23.03
CA ARG A 223 11.86 -15.93 -21.62
C ARG A 223 11.56 -14.67 -20.84
N VAL A 224 11.61 -13.50 -21.49
CA VAL A 224 11.42 -12.20 -20.85
C VAL A 224 10.31 -11.41 -21.53
N VAL A 225 9.39 -10.85 -20.76
CA VAL A 225 8.49 -9.79 -21.24
C VAL A 225 8.87 -8.49 -20.57
N VAL A 226 9.15 -7.47 -21.37
CA VAL A 226 9.47 -6.12 -20.89
C VAL A 226 8.23 -5.27 -21.05
N ALA A 227 7.60 -4.89 -19.95
CA ALA A 227 6.26 -4.32 -19.97
C ALA A 227 6.14 -2.98 -19.25
N THR A 228 5.14 -2.19 -19.61
CA THR A 228 4.56 -1.19 -18.68
C THR A 228 3.49 -1.87 -17.82
N VAL A 229 2.87 -1.16 -16.88
CA VAL A 229 1.81 -1.65 -15.96
C VAL A 229 0.67 -2.42 -16.66
N ALA A 230 0.51 -2.23 -17.98
CA ALA A 230 -0.48 -2.89 -18.83
C ALA A 230 -0.41 -4.44 -18.91
N PHE A 231 0.68 -5.09 -18.48
CA PHE A 231 0.84 -6.56 -18.61
C PHE A 231 0.23 -7.36 -17.44
N GLY A 232 0.05 -6.75 -16.27
CA GLY A 232 -0.38 -7.45 -15.04
C GLY A 232 -1.83 -7.92 -15.01
N MET A 233 -2.70 -7.41 -15.89
CA MET A 233 -4.17 -7.59 -15.77
C MET A 233 -4.74 -8.83 -16.47
N GLY A 234 -3.94 -9.88 -16.73
CA GLY A 234 -4.47 -11.05 -17.43
C GLY A 234 -3.54 -12.23 -17.69
N LEU A 235 -2.35 -12.26 -17.10
CA LEU A 235 -1.40 -13.35 -17.26
C LEU A 235 -1.61 -14.44 -16.19
N ASP A 236 -1.97 -15.66 -16.61
CA ASP A 236 -1.98 -16.86 -15.75
C ASP A 236 -0.90 -17.82 -16.23
N LYS A 237 0.31 -17.68 -15.66
CA LYS A 237 1.49 -18.49 -15.98
C LYS A 237 2.15 -18.97 -14.68
N ARG A 238 2.14 -20.28 -14.45
CA ARG A 238 2.60 -20.91 -13.19
C ARG A 238 4.11 -20.90 -12.96
N ASP A 239 4.91 -20.68 -14.01
CA ASP A 239 6.37 -20.75 -14.01
C ASP A 239 7.06 -19.40 -14.27
N VAL A 240 6.38 -18.28 -13.94
CA VAL A 240 7.05 -16.98 -13.81
C VAL A 240 7.94 -17.03 -12.56
N GLY A 241 9.25 -16.97 -12.76
CA GLY A 241 10.24 -17.10 -11.69
C GLY A 241 10.80 -15.77 -11.17
N ALA A 242 10.61 -14.66 -11.89
CA ALA A 242 11.04 -13.33 -11.45
C ALA A 242 10.22 -12.18 -12.07
N VAL A 243 10.12 -11.05 -11.35
CA VAL A 243 9.49 -9.80 -11.83
C VAL A 243 10.40 -8.64 -11.45
N ILE A 244 11.09 -8.04 -12.40
CA ILE A 244 12.12 -7.01 -12.22
C ILE A 244 11.51 -5.63 -12.45
N HIS A 245 11.85 -4.61 -11.65
CA HIS A 245 11.46 -3.23 -11.94
C HIS A 245 12.70 -2.46 -12.44
N TYR A 246 12.69 -2.10 -13.72
CA TYR A 246 13.81 -1.48 -14.39
C TYR A 246 13.95 0.03 -14.13
N SER A 247 12.82 0.71 -13.91
CA SER A 247 12.79 2.14 -13.62
C SER A 247 12.40 2.35 -12.16
N LEU A 248 13.19 3.15 -11.44
CA LEU A 248 12.78 3.64 -10.12
C LEU A 248 11.49 4.47 -10.28
N PRO A 249 10.52 4.33 -9.36
CA PRO A 249 9.50 5.35 -9.17
C PRO A 249 10.19 6.71 -8.91
N GLY A 250 9.57 7.80 -9.35
CA GLY A 250 10.13 9.15 -9.29
C GLY A 250 10.37 9.67 -7.88
N SER A 251 9.80 9.01 -6.86
CA SER A 251 9.95 9.30 -5.44
C SER A 251 9.78 8.02 -4.61
N LEU A 252 10.21 8.05 -3.34
CA LEU A 252 9.91 6.98 -2.37
C LEU A 252 8.38 6.85 -2.19
N GLU A 253 7.63 7.95 -2.24
CA GLU A 253 6.17 7.95 -2.24
C GLU A 253 5.59 7.13 -3.41
N GLU A 254 6.01 7.36 -4.66
CA GLU A 254 5.54 6.57 -5.82
C GLU A 254 5.93 5.08 -5.65
N TYR A 255 7.06 4.79 -5.00
CA TYR A 255 7.51 3.42 -4.67
C TYR A 255 6.69 2.78 -3.54
N VAL A 256 6.42 3.51 -2.46
CA VAL A 256 5.58 3.09 -1.35
C VAL A 256 4.17 2.85 -1.87
N GLN A 257 3.59 3.80 -2.60
CA GLN A 257 2.24 3.67 -3.15
C GLN A 257 2.14 2.50 -4.13
N THR A 258 3.12 2.33 -5.03
CA THR A 258 3.13 1.17 -5.93
C THR A 258 3.27 -0.13 -5.15
N ALA A 259 4.14 -0.19 -4.14
CA ALA A 259 4.31 -1.37 -3.29
C ALA A 259 3.04 -1.66 -2.48
N VAL A 260 2.42 -0.63 -1.89
CA VAL A 260 1.15 -0.70 -1.15
C VAL A 260 0.01 -1.17 -2.05
N ASP A 261 -0.12 -0.62 -3.26
CA ASP A 261 -1.15 -1.01 -4.23
C ASP A 261 -0.93 -2.46 -4.70
N HIS A 262 0.33 -2.88 -4.93
CA HIS A 262 0.65 -4.26 -5.32
C HIS A 262 0.64 -5.26 -4.15
N LEU A 263 0.72 -4.82 -2.90
CA LEU A 263 0.81 -5.71 -1.75
C LEU A 263 -0.47 -5.75 -0.92
N SER A 264 -1.32 -4.72 -1.02
CA SER A 264 -2.67 -4.70 -0.45
C SER A 264 -3.55 -5.85 -0.97
N GLN A 265 -3.28 -6.34 -2.19
CA GLN A 265 -3.88 -7.55 -2.75
C GLN A 265 -3.48 -8.86 -2.05
N TYR A 266 -2.49 -8.81 -1.16
CA TYR A 266 -2.01 -9.94 -0.37
C TYR A 266 -2.17 -9.70 1.15
N SER A 267 -2.90 -8.66 1.56
CA SER A 267 -3.14 -8.30 2.97
C SER A 267 -3.73 -9.45 3.81
N SER A 268 -4.50 -10.35 3.18
CA SER A 268 -5.02 -11.58 3.79
C SER A 268 -3.97 -12.66 4.09
N ASN A 269 -2.70 -12.47 3.71
CA ASN A 269 -1.63 -13.48 3.76
C ASN A 269 -0.49 -13.16 4.76
N GLY A 270 -0.75 -12.40 5.82
CA GLY A 270 0.26 -12.08 6.87
C GLY A 270 1.00 -10.76 6.65
N GLY A 271 0.42 -9.88 5.85
CA GLY A 271 0.91 -8.53 5.63
C GLY A 271 2.09 -8.41 4.67
N SER A 272 2.62 -7.21 4.59
CA SER A 272 3.60 -6.78 3.61
C SER A 272 4.70 -6.01 4.30
N GLN A 273 5.95 -6.13 3.84
CA GLN A 273 7.06 -5.37 4.38
C GLN A 273 7.70 -4.51 3.30
N LEU A 274 7.79 -3.21 3.56
CA LEU A 274 8.62 -2.28 2.82
C LEU A 274 9.95 -2.10 3.55
N TYR A 275 11.01 -2.65 2.97
CA TYR A 275 12.37 -2.49 3.47
C TYR A 275 13.04 -1.26 2.84
N VAL A 276 13.50 -0.32 3.67
CA VAL A 276 14.25 0.87 3.27
C VAL A 276 15.75 0.61 3.48
N PRO A 277 16.53 0.44 2.39
CA PRO A 277 17.94 0.11 2.49
C PRO A 277 18.81 1.29 2.94
N PRO A 278 20.09 1.03 3.28
CA PRO A 278 21.09 2.09 3.50
C PRO A 278 21.01 3.19 2.44
N GLY A 279 21.05 4.45 2.88
CA GLY A 279 20.96 5.59 1.97
C GLY A 279 20.11 6.72 2.53
N ARG A 280 20.03 7.81 1.78
CA ARG A 280 19.20 8.98 2.10
C ARG A 280 18.07 9.07 1.09
N TRP A 281 16.83 9.11 1.57
CA TRP A 281 15.61 8.98 0.77
C TRP A 281 14.71 10.18 1.00
N LEU A 282 14.70 11.15 0.08
CA LEU A 282 13.82 12.32 0.15
C LEU A 282 12.39 11.93 -0.26
N THR A 283 11.40 12.35 0.52
CA THR A 283 9.99 12.08 0.24
C THR A 283 9.05 13.11 0.88
N GLY A 284 7.92 13.37 0.23
CA GLY A 284 6.75 14.01 0.82
C GLY A 284 5.98 13.06 1.74
N SER A 285 4.80 13.52 2.18
CA SER A 285 3.85 12.73 2.96
C SER A 285 3.44 11.45 2.21
N PHE A 286 3.38 10.32 2.90
CA PHE A 286 2.85 9.08 2.31
C PHE A 286 2.00 8.28 3.30
N ASN A 287 1.09 7.48 2.75
CA ASN A 287 0.11 6.74 3.54
C ASN A 287 0.50 5.27 3.70
N LEU A 288 0.24 4.73 4.89
CA LEU A 288 0.30 3.29 5.18
C LEU A 288 -1.04 2.61 4.91
N THR A 289 -1.01 1.29 4.90
CA THR A 289 -2.13 0.35 4.68
C THR A 289 -2.08 -0.72 5.77
N SER A 290 -3.21 -1.35 6.09
CA SER A 290 -3.27 -2.48 7.03
C SER A 290 -2.33 -3.63 6.65
N HIS A 291 -1.91 -4.40 7.65
CA HIS A 291 -0.99 -5.53 7.52
C HIS A 291 0.30 -5.09 6.82
N PHE A 292 0.95 -4.06 7.36
CA PHE A 292 2.11 -3.44 6.72
C PHE A 292 3.23 -3.18 7.72
N THR A 293 4.44 -3.56 7.32
CA THR A 293 5.67 -3.29 8.02
C THR A 293 6.53 -2.32 7.22
N LEU A 294 6.77 -1.12 7.71
CA LEU A 294 7.86 -0.26 7.25
C LEU A 294 9.13 -0.62 8.04
N PHE A 295 10.16 -1.15 7.38
CA PHE A 295 11.43 -1.52 8.00
C PHE A 295 12.58 -0.62 7.53
N LEU A 296 13.24 0.10 8.43
CA LEU A 296 14.41 0.93 8.10
C LEU A 296 15.72 0.29 8.53
N HIS A 297 16.63 0.08 7.58
CA HIS A 297 18.00 -0.35 7.89
C HIS A 297 18.73 0.71 8.74
N LYS A 298 19.70 0.30 9.57
CA LYS A 298 20.50 1.18 10.46
C LYS A 298 21.14 2.40 9.79
N ASP A 299 21.51 2.24 8.52
CA ASP A 299 22.17 3.26 7.69
C ASP A 299 21.18 3.97 6.73
N ALA A 300 19.87 3.71 6.88
CA ALA A 300 18.81 4.36 6.12
C ALA A 300 18.39 5.66 6.82
N VAL A 301 18.18 6.71 6.03
CA VAL A 301 17.64 7.99 6.47
C VAL A 301 16.52 8.39 5.51
N ILE A 302 15.27 8.41 5.98
CA ILE A 302 14.17 9.05 5.25
C ILE A 302 14.21 10.54 5.59
N LEU A 303 14.24 11.40 4.58
CA LEU A 303 14.25 12.85 4.69
C LEU A 303 12.87 13.38 4.28
N ALA A 304 12.21 14.10 5.18
CA ALA A 304 10.94 14.74 4.90
C ALA A 304 11.13 15.96 4.00
N SER A 305 10.31 16.10 2.96
CA SER A 305 10.43 17.22 2.03
C SER A 305 10.23 18.58 2.70
N GLN A 306 10.99 19.58 2.26
CA GLN A 306 10.81 20.96 2.67
C GLN A 306 9.83 21.74 1.77
N ASP A 307 9.39 21.12 0.66
CA ASP A 307 8.39 21.68 -0.23
C ASP A 307 6.99 21.43 0.35
N GLU A 308 6.31 22.49 0.79
CA GLU A 308 4.95 22.42 1.36
C GLU A 308 3.93 21.78 0.41
N SER A 309 4.15 21.82 -0.91
CA SER A 309 3.22 21.22 -1.88
C SER A 309 3.23 19.68 -1.85
N GLU A 310 4.26 19.06 -1.27
CA GLU A 310 4.36 17.61 -1.07
C GLU A 310 3.71 17.13 0.25
N TRP A 311 3.01 18.04 0.94
CA TRP A 311 2.25 17.77 2.15
C TRP A 311 0.78 18.08 1.90
N PRO A 312 -0.06 17.08 1.64
CA PRO A 312 -1.49 17.30 1.43
C PRO A 312 -2.13 17.99 2.64
N VAL A 313 -3.00 18.97 2.39
CA VAL A 313 -3.79 19.61 3.44
C VAL A 313 -5.03 18.76 3.71
N ILE A 314 -5.22 18.40 4.97
CA ILE A 314 -6.34 17.60 5.47
C ILE A 314 -7.11 18.37 6.56
N GLU A 315 -8.30 17.90 6.85
CA GLU A 315 -9.17 18.50 7.88
C GLU A 315 -8.52 18.44 9.27
N PRO A 316 -8.87 19.39 10.17
CA PRO A 316 -8.54 19.29 11.58
C PRO A 316 -8.97 17.97 12.21
N LEU A 317 -8.33 17.63 13.33
CA LEU A 317 -8.76 16.48 14.12
C LEU A 317 -10.22 16.71 14.58
N PRO A 318 -11.12 15.72 14.43
CA PRO A 318 -12.51 15.85 14.85
C PRO A 318 -12.67 16.27 16.32
N SER A 319 -11.82 15.78 17.22
CA SER A 319 -11.83 16.15 18.64
C SER A 319 -11.20 17.52 18.94
N TYR A 320 -10.69 18.24 17.94
CA TYR A 320 -10.04 19.56 18.11
C TYR A 320 -10.85 20.71 17.49
N GLY A 321 -11.68 20.40 16.49
CA GLY A 321 -12.56 21.37 15.81
C GLY A 321 -11.85 22.42 14.94
N ARG A 322 -10.54 22.64 15.12
CA ARG A 322 -9.70 23.59 14.37
C ARG A 322 -8.24 23.15 14.35
N GLY A 323 -7.44 23.77 13.48
CA GLY A 323 -5.99 23.62 13.50
C GLY A 323 -5.35 24.13 14.80
N ARG A 324 -4.23 23.50 15.20
CA ARG A 324 -3.49 23.79 16.44
C ARG A 324 -2.58 25.02 16.29
N ASP A 325 -1.89 25.17 15.16
CA ASP A 325 -1.02 26.34 14.93
C ASP A 325 -1.79 27.53 14.32
N THR A 326 -2.74 27.27 13.43
CA THR A 326 -3.51 28.29 12.71
C THR A 326 -4.97 27.88 12.52
N GLN A 327 -5.86 28.85 12.24
CA GLN A 327 -7.23 28.54 11.81
C GLN A 327 -7.21 27.90 10.42
N GLY A 328 -7.99 26.84 10.22
CA GLY A 328 -8.05 26.08 8.97
C GLY A 328 -7.61 24.64 9.15
N GLY A 329 -7.21 24.00 8.04
CA GLY A 329 -6.74 22.62 8.02
C GLY A 329 -5.33 22.41 8.58
N ARG A 330 -4.79 21.22 8.34
CA ARG A 330 -3.46 20.81 8.76
C ARG A 330 -2.73 20.08 7.63
N TYR A 331 -1.41 20.20 7.59
CA TYR A 331 -0.62 19.34 6.70
C TYR A 331 -0.67 17.89 7.20
N SER A 332 -0.80 16.93 6.28
CA SER A 332 -0.69 15.50 6.55
C SER A 332 0.67 15.17 7.14
N SER A 333 0.78 14.11 7.94
CA SER A 333 2.06 13.71 8.56
C SER A 333 2.98 13.00 7.57
N LEU A 334 4.30 12.98 7.82
CA LEU A 334 5.26 12.37 6.89
C LEU A 334 4.90 10.90 6.63
N ILE A 335 4.65 10.17 7.71
CA ILE A 335 4.06 8.84 7.70
C ILE A 335 2.65 8.99 8.27
N PHE A 336 1.65 8.82 7.41
CA PHE A 336 0.25 8.92 7.78
C PHE A 336 -0.48 7.58 7.61
N GLY A 337 -1.53 7.34 8.38
CA GLY A 337 -2.41 6.20 8.22
C GLY A 337 -3.73 6.40 8.94
N THR A 338 -4.84 5.94 8.36
CA THR A 338 -6.15 6.01 9.02
C THR A 338 -6.98 4.76 8.77
N ASN A 339 -7.74 4.30 9.76
CA ASN A 339 -8.56 3.08 9.71
C ASN A 339 -7.74 1.82 9.37
N LEU A 340 -6.59 1.67 10.00
CA LEU A 340 -5.64 0.58 9.74
C LEU A 340 -5.67 -0.49 10.84
N THR A 341 -5.24 -1.70 10.50
CA THR A 341 -4.97 -2.77 11.47
C THR A 341 -3.62 -3.42 11.18
N ASP A 342 -2.90 -3.88 12.20
CA ASP A 342 -1.62 -4.61 12.06
C ASP A 342 -0.57 -3.78 11.30
N ILE A 343 -0.15 -2.68 11.94
CA ILE A 343 0.86 -1.75 11.41
C ILE A 343 2.13 -1.85 12.22
N VAL A 344 3.25 -2.05 11.54
CA VAL A 344 4.58 -2.09 12.15
C VAL A 344 5.48 -1.05 11.48
N ILE A 345 6.04 -0.13 12.25
CA ILE A 345 7.03 0.83 11.79
C ILE A 345 8.29 0.58 12.61
N THR A 346 9.26 -0.11 12.03
CA THR A 346 10.42 -0.62 12.76
C THR A 346 11.72 -0.53 11.97
N GLY A 347 12.84 -0.93 12.56
CA GLY A 347 14.10 -1.01 11.85
C GLY A 347 15.25 -1.55 12.69
N ASP A 348 16.45 -1.45 12.12
CA ASP A 348 17.72 -1.65 12.83
C ASP A 348 18.25 -0.31 13.38
N ASN A 349 17.37 0.53 13.93
CA ASN A 349 17.67 1.93 14.30
C ASN A 349 17.97 2.84 13.10
N GLY A 350 17.27 2.65 11.98
CA GLY A 350 17.27 3.62 10.88
C GLY A 350 16.61 4.95 11.29
N THR A 351 16.86 6.00 10.49
CA THR A 351 16.49 7.38 10.85
C THR A 351 15.32 7.91 10.03
N LEU A 352 14.38 8.56 10.71
CA LEU A 352 13.37 9.46 10.13
C LEU A 352 13.77 10.89 10.47
N ASP A 353 14.10 11.70 9.47
CA ASP A 353 14.50 13.10 9.64
C ASP A 353 13.43 14.02 9.06
N GLY A 354 12.72 14.70 9.96
CA GLY A 354 11.60 15.60 9.63
C GLY A 354 12.02 16.92 8.97
N GLN A 355 13.33 17.23 8.93
CA GLN A 355 13.87 18.49 8.42
C GLN A 355 13.10 19.74 8.93
N GLY A 356 12.71 19.71 10.21
CA GLY A 356 11.75 20.61 10.85
C GLY A 356 12.12 22.09 10.93
N GLU A 357 13.39 22.45 10.74
CA GLU A 357 13.88 23.82 10.94
C GLU A 357 13.10 24.87 10.14
N VAL A 358 12.77 24.56 8.87
CA VAL A 358 12.00 25.48 8.02
C VAL A 358 10.59 25.74 8.57
N TRP A 359 9.98 24.72 9.19
CA TRP A 359 8.66 24.80 9.79
C TRP A 359 8.68 25.59 11.09
N TRP A 360 9.70 25.39 11.93
CA TRP A 360 9.88 26.14 13.17
C TRP A 360 10.11 27.62 12.89
N GLN A 361 10.91 27.96 11.87
CA GLN A 361 11.13 29.36 11.48
C GLN A 361 9.83 30.04 11.06
N LYS A 362 8.98 29.36 10.27
CA LYS A 362 7.66 29.87 9.86
C LYS A 362 6.71 30.02 11.04
N PHE A 363 6.72 29.06 11.98
CA PHE A 363 5.92 29.13 13.20
C PHE A 363 6.23 30.40 14.01
N HIS A 364 7.51 30.65 14.31
CA HIS A 364 7.93 31.83 15.07
C HIS A 364 7.60 33.16 14.38
N LYS A 365 7.57 33.17 13.04
CA LYS A 365 7.23 34.35 12.25
C LYS A 365 5.72 34.52 12.03
N GLY A 366 4.90 33.54 12.40
CA GLY A 366 3.46 33.54 12.10
C GLY A 366 3.15 33.42 10.60
N GLU A 367 4.02 32.74 9.84
CA GLU A 367 3.95 32.61 8.37
C GLU A 367 3.30 31.29 7.91
N LEU A 368 2.80 30.47 8.84
CA LEU A 368 2.15 29.21 8.51
C LEU A 368 0.76 29.46 7.91
N SER A 369 0.44 28.75 6.83
CA SER A 369 -0.92 28.74 6.27
C SER A 369 -1.85 27.76 7.00
N TYR A 370 -1.29 26.62 7.43
CA TYR A 370 -1.99 25.52 8.09
C TYR A 370 -1.18 24.99 9.27
N THR A 371 -1.79 24.15 10.09
CA THR A 371 -1.06 23.46 11.17
C THR A 371 0.06 22.59 10.60
N ARG A 372 1.26 22.68 11.21
CA ARG A 372 2.46 21.94 10.79
C ARG A 372 2.21 20.43 10.79
N PRO A 373 2.88 19.69 9.88
CA PRO A 373 2.76 18.23 9.84
C PRO A 373 3.47 17.57 11.03
N TYR A 374 3.11 16.33 11.33
CA TYR A 374 3.82 15.50 12.31
C TYR A 374 4.75 14.50 11.59
N LEU A 375 5.62 13.82 12.34
CA LEU A 375 6.49 12.82 11.74
C LEU A 375 5.75 11.48 11.49
N ILE A 376 5.05 10.98 12.49
CA ILE A 376 4.21 9.77 12.38
C ILE A 376 2.84 10.05 12.99
N GLU A 377 1.78 9.84 12.21
CA GLU A 377 0.40 9.91 12.70
C GLU A 377 -0.43 8.74 12.20
N ILE A 378 -1.05 8.02 13.15
CA ILE A 378 -1.90 6.86 12.86
C ILE A 378 -3.25 7.08 13.54
N MET A 379 -4.31 7.22 12.74
CA MET A 379 -5.65 7.57 13.18
C MET A 379 -6.60 6.36 13.13
N HIS A 380 -7.57 6.27 14.05
CA HIS A 380 -8.67 5.28 13.99
C HIS A 380 -8.22 3.82 13.75
N SER A 381 -7.08 3.43 14.29
CA SER A 381 -6.42 2.17 13.93
C SER A 381 -6.22 1.26 15.13
N ASP A 382 -5.96 -0.01 14.88
CA ASP A 382 -5.74 -1.04 15.90
C ASP A 382 -4.46 -1.83 15.62
N ASP A 383 -3.84 -2.40 16.65
CA ASP A 383 -2.61 -3.19 16.55
C ASP A 383 -1.44 -2.43 15.87
N ILE A 384 -0.95 -1.40 16.55
CA ILE A 384 0.11 -0.51 16.06
C ILE A 384 1.41 -0.76 16.83
N GLN A 385 2.51 -0.98 16.10
CA GLN A 385 3.83 -1.16 16.67
C GLN A 385 4.81 -0.18 16.05
N ILE A 386 5.48 0.63 16.88
CA ILE A 386 6.54 1.55 16.44
C ILE A 386 7.79 1.25 17.28
N SER A 387 8.87 0.77 16.66
CA SER A 387 10.03 0.34 17.44
C SER A 387 11.39 0.46 16.77
N ASN A 388 12.47 0.58 17.55
CA ASN A 388 13.85 0.48 17.08
C ASN A 388 14.17 1.45 15.92
N LEU A 389 13.84 2.73 16.11
CA LEU A 389 14.05 3.80 15.14
C LEU A 389 14.64 5.04 15.83
N THR A 390 15.33 5.86 15.04
CA THR A 390 15.75 7.21 15.44
C THR A 390 14.90 8.24 14.70
N LEU A 391 14.21 9.11 15.42
CA LEU A 391 13.37 10.19 14.89
C LEU A 391 14.08 11.51 15.20
N VAL A 392 14.32 12.33 14.19
CA VAL A 392 15.01 13.61 14.38
C VAL A 392 14.27 14.76 13.71
N ASN A 393 14.36 15.94 14.31
CA ASN A 393 13.91 17.21 13.73
C ASN A 393 12.47 17.19 13.19
N SER A 394 11.51 16.66 13.95
CA SER A 394 10.10 16.71 13.52
C SER A 394 9.62 18.17 13.34
N PRO A 395 8.83 18.48 12.29
CA PRO A 395 8.23 19.81 12.13
C PRO A 395 7.38 20.28 13.33
N SER A 396 6.75 19.33 14.01
CA SER A 396 5.96 19.50 15.23
C SER A 396 6.05 18.18 16.03
N TRP A 397 4.93 17.56 16.42
CA TRP A 397 4.92 16.30 17.15
C TRP A 397 5.64 15.15 16.43
N ASN A 398 6.26 14.24 17.18
CA ASN A 398 7.00 13.11 16.59
C ASN A 398 6.11 11.89 16.33
N VAL A 399 5.47 11.34 17.37
CA VAL A 399 4.62 10.13 17.26
C VAL A 399 3.24 10.44 17.80
N HIS A 400 2.21 10.38 16.95
CA HIS A 400 0.83 10.74 17.28
C HIS A 400 -0.16 9.63 16.87
N PRO A 401 -0.29 8.54 17.65
CA PRO A 401 -1.44 7.66 17.54
C PRO A 401 -2.66 8.37 18.11
N VAL A 402 -3.75 8.42 17.33
CA VAL A 402 -4.99 9.10 17.73
C VAL A 402 -6.23 8.27 17.43
N TYR A 403 -7.20 8.25 18.35
CA TYR A 403 -8.44 7.43 18.25
C TYR A 403 -8.17 5.94 18.04
N SER A 404 -7.03 5.45 18.53
CA SER A 404 -6.47 4.16 18.16
C SER A 404 -6.31 3.24 19.38
N SER A 405 -6.22 1.93 19.15
CA SER A 405 -6.15 0.91 20.19
C SER A 405 -4.97 -0.05 19.99
N ASN A 406 -4.57 -0.73 21.07
CA ASN A 406 -3.52 -1.76 21.06
C ASN A 406 -2.19 -1.26 20.48
N ILE A 407 -1.63 -0.24 21.12
CA ILE A 407 -0.44 0.48 20.63
C ILE A 407 0.78 0.10 21.44
N VAL A 408 1.89 -0.20 20.78
CA VAL A 408 3.20 -0.40 21.39
C VAL A 408 4.21 0.53 20.73
N VAL A 409 4.77 1.46 21.51
CA VAL A 409 5.93 2.26 21.11
C VAL A 409 7.12 1.82 21.96
N ARG A 410 8.16 1.26 21.34
CA ARG A 410 9.26 0.66 22.09
C ARG A 410 10.64 0.90 21.51
N GLY A 411 11.61 1.30 22.34
CA GLY A 411 13.01 1.33 21.92
C GLY A 411 13.32 2.37 20.85
N ILE A 412 12.52 3.44 20.76
CA ILE A 412 12.78 4.54 19.83
C ILE A 412 13.62 5.63 20.50
N THR A 413 14.42 6.31 19.69
CA THR A 413 15.18 7.50 20.06
C THR A 413 14.57 8.71 19.36
N ILE A 414 14.13 9.71 20.10
CA ILE A 414 13.62 10.98 19.55
C ILE A 414 14.61 12.09 19.88
N LEU A 415 15.06 12.85 18.89
CA LEU A 415 16.00 13.95 19.05
C LEU A 415 15.49 15.20 18.31
N ALA A 416 14.97 16.16 19.06
CA ALA A 416 14.70 17.50 18.58
C ALA A 416 15.53 18.52 19.37
N PRO A 417 15.95 19.65 18.75
CA PRO A 417 16.58 20.74 19.48
C PRO A 417 15.71 21.18 20.67
N VAL A 418 16.31 21.45 21.84
CA VAL A 418 15.53 21.81 23.04
C VAL A 418 14.78 23.16 22.95
N ASN A 419 15.00 23.90 21.86
CA ASN A 419 14.31 25.14 21.55
C ASN A 419 13.33 25.01 20.36
N SER A 420 13.10 23.80 19.83
CA SER A 420 12.12 23.59 18.74
C SER A 420 10.69 23.57 19.28
N PRO A 421 9.78 24.36 18.68
CA PRO A 421 8.43 24.57 19.22
C PRO A 421 7.53 23.35 18.96
N ASN A 422 6.84 22.88 20.02
CA ASN A 422 5.83 21.81 19.96
C ASN A 422 6.37 20.52 19.33
N THR A 423 7.57 20.12 19.77
CA THR A 423 8.24 18.91 19.28
C THR A 423 8.01 17.72 20.20
N ASP A 424 6.81 17.63 20.77
CA ASP A 424 6.37 16.62 21.72
C ASP A 424 6.80 15.22 21.24
N GLY A 425 7.27 14.38 22.14
CA GLY A 425 7.78 13.06 21.82
C GLY A 425 6.68 12.11 21.37
N ILE A 426 5.97 11.49 22.31
CA ILE A 426 4.91 10.53 22.00
C ILE A 426 3.58 11.05 22.55
N ASN A 427 2.56 11.10 21.68
CA ASN A 427 1.28 11.73 21.94
C ASN A 427 0.13 10.73 21.80
N PRO A 428 -0.15 9.86 22.80
CA PRO A 428 -1.36 9.05 22.78
C PRO A 428 -2.58 9.97 22.98
N ASP A 429 -3.36 10.16 21.92
CA ASP A 429 -4.54 11.01 21.93
C ASP A 429 -5.81 10.17 21.73
N SER A 430 -6.71 10.20 22.71
CA SER A 430 -7.95 9.43 22.67
C SER A 430 -7.70 7.92 22.40
N CYS A 431 -6.64 7.35 23.00
CA CYS A 431 -6.15 6.00 22.72
C CYS A 431 -6.48 4.97 23.80
N THR A 432 -6.63 3.69 23.45
CA THR A 432 -6.84 2.60 24.41
C THR A 432 -5.72 1.57 24.37
N ASN A 433 -5.30 1.06 25.54
CA ASN A 433 -4.29 0.00 25.65
C ASN A 433 -2.97 0.36 24.95
N THR A 434 -2.31 1.41 25.45
CA THR A 434 -1.04 1.91 24.91
C THR A 434 0.12 1.57 25.84
N ARG A 435 1.22 1.06 25.28
CA ARG A 435 2.48 0.80 25.99
C ARG A 435 3.61 1.60 25.37
N ILE A 436 4.28 2.40 26.19
CA ILE A 436 5.49 3.15 25.82
C ILE A 436 6.63 2.62 26.68
N GLU A 437 7.63 1.98 26.06
CA GLU A 437 8.69 1.29 26.79
C GLU A 437 10.08 1.52 26.19
N ASP A 438 11.10 1.67 27.03
CA ASP A 438 12.51 1.69 26.59
C ASP A 438 12.87 2.83 25.63
N CYS A 439 12.17 3.98 25.71
CA CYS A 439 12.39 5.11 24.82
C CYS A 439 13.40 6.11 25.38
N TYR A 440 14.14 6.78 24.50
CA TYR A 440 15.01 7.92 24.81
C TYR A 440 14.54 9.15 24.05
N ILE A 441 14.17 10.22 24.76
CA ILE A 441 13.55 11.41 24.16
C ILE A 441 14.32 12.65 24.58
N VAL A 442 14.78 13.41 23.60
CA VAL A 442 15.20 14.80 23.74
C VAL A 442 14.23 15.64 22.91
N SER A 443 13.53 16.55 23.56
CA SER A 443 12.48 17.37 22.93
C SER A 443 12.59 18.82 23.37
N GLY A 444 12.09 19.74 22.55
CA GLY A 444 11.84 21.12 22.96
C GLY A 444 10.52 21.29 23.74
N ASP A 445 9.71 20.24 23.81
CA ASP A 445 8.41 20.21 24.46
C ASP A 445 8.25 18.91 25.27
N ASP A 446 7.04 18.49 25.62
CA ASP A 446 6.78 17.29 26.43
C ASP A 446 7.35 16.00 25.85
N CYS A 447 7.92 15.14 26.70
CA CYS A 447 8.42 13.85 26.21
C CYS A 447 7.29 12.86 25.91
N VAL A 448 6.24 12.84 26.75
CA VAL A 448 5.00 12.12 26.49
C VAL A 448 3.83 13.03 26.84
N ALA A 449 2.98 13.37 25.89
CA ALA A 449 1.78 14.18 26.14
C ALA A 449 0.52 13.33 25.91
N VAL A 450 -0.18 13.01 26.98
CA VAL A 450 -1.41 12.20 26.94
C VAL A 450 -2.59 13.12 26.71
N LYS A 451 -3.38 12.86 25.66
CA LYS A 451 -4.43 13.78 25.19
C LYS A 451 -5.80 13.12 25.04
N SER A 452 -6.86 13.92 24.98
CA SER A 452 -8.24 13.46 24.72
C SER A 452 -9.12 14.44 23.94
N GLY A 453 -8.51 15.31 23.15
CA GLY A 453 -9.22 16.32 22.35
C GLY A 453 -9.40 17.65 23.07
N TRP A 454 -9.72 18.69 22.30
CA TRP A 454 -9.65 20.09 22.74
C TRP A 454 -11.03 20.66 23.10
N ASP A 455 -11.15 21.21 24.31
CA ASP A 455 -12.29 22.00 24.79
C ASP A 455 -13.65 21.33 24.51
N GLU A 456 -14.62 22.06 23.98
CA GLU A 456 -15.95 21.53 23.66
C GLU A 456 -15.94 20.42 22.60
N TYR A 457 -14.93 20.40 21.72
CA TYR A 457 -14.80 19.41 20.66
C TYR A 457 -14.35 18.07 21.23
N GLY A 458 -13.39 18.08 22.15
CA GLY A 458 -12.95 16.90 22.89
C GLY A 458 -14.09 16.32 23.73
N ILE A 459 -14.81 17.18 24.45
CA ILE A 459 -16.00 16.79 25.23
C ILE A 459 -17.06 16.16 24.31
N ALA A 460 -17.34 16.76 23.16
CA ALA A 460 -18.34 16.26 22.22
C ALA A 460 -17.89 14.95 21.56
N TYR A 461 -16.60 14.79 21.28
CA TYR A 461 -16.03 13.57 20.70
C TYR A 461 -16.07 12.40 21.71
N GLY A 462 -15.81 12.68 23.00
CA GLY A 462 -16.12 11.78 24.10
C GLY A 462 -15.27 10.51 24.17
N MET A 463 -14.02 10.55 23.70
CA MET A 463 -13.11 9.39 23.66
C MET A 463 -11.87 9.65 24.52
N PRO A 464 -11.79 9.11 25.76
CA PRO A 464 -10.62 9.33 26.62
C PRO A 464 -9.45 8.44 26.24
N THR A 465 -8.22 8.90 26.51
CA THR A 465 -7.07 8.00 26.59
C THR A 465 -7.14 7.15 27.87
N LYS A 466 -7.07 5.82 27.74
CA LYS A 466 -7.18 4.89 28.86
C LYS A 466 -6.27 3.67 28.69
N GLN A 467 -5.93 3.04 29.82
CA GLN A 467 -5.04 1.86 29.84
C GLN A 467 -3.66 2.16 29.22
N LEU A 468 -3.05 3.27 29.64
CA LEU A 468 -1.70 3.67 29.25
C LEU A 468 -0.67 3.15 30.25
N VAL A 469 0.43 2.58 29.74
CA VAL A 469 1.59 2.17 30.53
C VAL A 469 2.85 2.80 29.94
N VAL A 470 3.58 3.56 30.76
CA VAL A 470 4.88 4.13 30.41
C VAL A 470 5.94 3.54 31.33
N LYS A 471 7.00 2.92 30.77
CA LYS A 471 8.08 2.28 31.55
C LYS A 471 9.44 2.52 30.91
N ARG A 472 10.48 2.71 31.75
CA ARG A 472 11.88 2.80 31.30
C ARG A 472 12.07 3.89 30.22
N LEU A 473 11.49 5.07 30.46
CA LEU A 473 11.63 6.25 29.62
C LEU A 473 12.80 7.11 30.13
N THR A 474 13.69 7.51 29.23
CA THR A 474 14.66 8.58 29.47
C THR A 474 14.19 9.84 28.75
N CYS A 475 14.08 10.95 29.45
CA CYS A 475 13.60 12.22 28.92
C CYS A 475 14.57 13.35 29.25
N ILE A 476 14.84 14.19 28.26
CA ILE A 476 15.56 15.46 28.40
C ILE A 476 14.72 16.53 27.71
N SER A 477 14.01 17.32 28.51
CA SER A 477 13.36 18.55 28.04
C SER A 477 13.50 19.63 29.12
N PRO A 478 14.20 20.74 28.84
CA PRO A 478 14.54 21.72 29.86
C PRO A 478 13.37 22.61 30.29
N THR A 479 12.30 22.66 29.50
CA THR A 479 11.17 23.60 29.68
C THR A 479 9.81 22.94 29.82
N SER A 480 9.73 21.60 29.76
CA SER A 480 8.48 20.84 29.79
C SER A 480 8.49 19.73 30.84
N VAL A 481 7.39 18.97 30.93
CA VAL A 481 7.30 17.83 31.85
C VAL A 481 7.60 16.52 31.13
N VAL A 482 8.05 15.52 31.90
CA VAL A 482 8.37 14.18 31.35
C VAL A 482 7.12 13.50 30.79
N ILE A 483 6.00 13.61 31.51
CA ILE A 483 4.68 13.14 31.07
C ILE A 483 3.69 14.26 31.39
N ALA A 484 3.04 14.80 30.36
CA ALA A 484 1.96 15.75 30.48
C ALA A 484 0.60 15.07 30.29
N LEU A 485 -0.41 15.60 30.99
CA LEU A 485 -1.81 15.37 30.67
C LEU A 485 -2.30 16.67 30.06
N GLU A 486 -2.57 16.66 28.78
CA GLU A 486 -2.98 17.85 28.02
C GLU A 486 -4.33 17.59 27.36
N ASP A 487 -5.06 18.66 27.06
CA ASP A 487 -6.33 18.67 26.32
C ASP A 487 -7.40 17.68 26.85
#